data_AF-A0A351AVE0-F1
#
_entry.id   AF-A0A351AVE0-F1
#
_cell.length_a   1.000
_cell.length_b   1.000
_cell.length_c   1.000
_cell.angle_alpha   90.00
_cell.angle_beta   90.00
_cell.angle_gamma   90.00
#
_symmetry.space_group_name_H-M   'P 1'
#
loop_
_entity.id
_entity.type
_entity.pdbx_description
1 polymer ?
#
loop_
_entity_poly.entity_id
_entity_poly.type
_entity_poly.pdbx_seq_one_letter_code
_entity_poly.pdbx_strand_id
1 'polypeptide(L)' 'MKENFATKLRELRKASGMTQEQLAAEFGVSVQAVSKWETAASYPDIELMPRIADLFGVSLDELLRDVKNEKNIEAGE' A
#
# COMPACT_ATOMS: atom_id res chain seq x y z
N MET A 1 3.14 -1.90 -10.83
CA MET A 1 2.01 -2.45 -10.05
C MET A 1 2.46 -3.00 -8.70
N LYS A 2 3.26 -4.09 -8.63
CA LYS A 2 3.69 -4.67 -7.34
C LYS A 2 4.58 -3.74 -6.50
N GLU A 3 5.57 -3.10 -7.13
CA GLU A 3 6.48 -2.11 -6.50
C GLU A 3 5.74 -0.86 -6.00
N ASN A 4 4.74 -0.40 -6.76
CA ASN A 4 3.97 0.80 -6.44
C ASN A 4 3.11 0.56 -5.21
N PHE A 5 2.39 -0.56 -5.20
CA PHE A 5 1.62 -0.99 -4.04
C PHE A 5 2.51 -1.15 -2.80
N ALA A 6 3.66 -1.82 -2.93
CA ALA A 6 4.59 -2.04 -1.82
C ALA A 6 5.03 -0.71 -1.19
N THR A 7 5.38 0.25 -2.04
CA THR A 7 5.78 1.60 -1.62
C THR A 7 4.61 2.35 -0.99
N LYS A 8 3.44 2.37 -1.64
CA LYS A 8 2.24 3.08 -1.18
C LYS A 8 1.73 2.54 0.15
N LEU A 9 1.67 1.22 0.31
CA LEU A 9 1.29 0.56 1.57
C LEU A 9 2.20 0.99 2.71
N ARG A 10 3.51 0.99 2.45
CA ARG A 10 4.52 1.40 3.44
C ARG A 10 4.39 2.87 3.83
N GLU A 11 4.11 3.74 2.86
CA GLU A 11 3.86 5.16 3.11
C GLU A 11 2.61 5.38 3.96
N LEU A 12 1.48 4.77 3.59
CA LEU A 12 0.21 4.87 4.32
C LEU A 12 0.34 4.34 5.75
N ARG A 13 1.00 3.18 5.93
CA ARG A 13 1.26 2.63 7.26
C ARG A 13 2.12 3.56 8.13
N LYS A 14 3.18 4.14 7.56
CA LYS A 14 4.02 5.09 8.29
C LYS A 14 3.30 6.40 8.61
N ALA A 15 2.51 6.92 7.67
CA ALA A 15 1.73 8.14 7.86
C ALA A 15 0.65 8.00 8.94
N SER A 16 0.10 6.79 9.10
CA SER A 16 -0.84 6.45 10.18
C SER A 16 -0.16 6.09 11.51
N GLY A 17 1.18 6.12 11.58
CA GLY A 17 1.93 5.80 12.79
C GLY A 17 1.93 4.32 13.19
N MET A 18 1.48 3.43 12.31
CA MET A 18 1.40 1.99 12.60
C MET A 18 2.75 1.29 12.40
N THR A 19 3.08 0.33 13.26
CA THR A 19 4.18 -0.62 13.02
C THR A 19 3.74 -1.75 12.08
N GLN A 20 4.70 -2.53 11.55
CA GLN A 20 4.35 -3.70 10.72
C GLN A 20 3.58 -4.74 11.54
N GLU A 21 3.88 -4.88 12.83
CA GLU A 21 3.17 -5.75 13.77
C GLU A 21 1.71 -5.33 13.95
N GLN A 22 1.44 -4.04 14.08
CA GLN A 22 0.08 -3.51 14.21
C GLN A 22 -0.72 -3.75 12.93
N LEU A 23 -0.12 -3.50 11.76
CA LEU A 23 -0.77 -3.77 10.47
C LEU A 23 -1.03 -5.28 10.29
N ALA A 24 -0.10 -6.12 10.71
CA ALA A 24 -0.26 -7.56 10.64
C ALA A 24 -1.40 -8.06 11.53
N ALA A 25 -1.51 -7.51 12.75
CA ALA A 25 -2.58 -7.80 13.68
C ALA A 25 -3.96 -7.39 13.12
N GLU A 26 -4.07 -6.22 12.48
CA GLU A 26 -5.31 -5.73 11.86
C GLU A 26 -5.88 -6.69 10.81
N PHE A 27 -5.01 -7.31 10.00
CA PHE A 27 -5.42 -8.23 8.95
C PHE A 27 -5.32 -9.72 9.33
N GLY A 28 -4.93 -10.04 10.57
CA GLY A 28 -4.78 -11.42 11.02
C GLY A 28 -3.69 -12.20 10.25
N VAL A 29 -2.64 -11.51 9.81
CA VAL A 29 -1.52 -12.08 9.05
C VAL A 29 -0.23 -12.05 9.86
N SER A 30 0.84 -12.68 9.35
CA SER A 30 2.15 -12.57 9.99
C SER A 30 2.83 -11.23 9.66
N VAL A 31 3.67 -10.75 10.58
CA VAL A 31 4.53 -9.56 10.37
C VAL A 31 5.42 -9.74 9.13
N GLN A 32 5.86 -10.97 8.87
CA GLN A 32 6.65 -11.32 7.69
C GLN A 32 5.86 -11.17 6.39
N ALA A 33 4.54 -11.44 6.40
CA ALA A 33 3.69 -11.19 5.23
C ALA A 33 3.67 -9.69 4.91
N VAL A 34 3.41 -8.84 5.91
CA VAL A 34 3.46 -7.38 5.77
C VAL A 34 4.82 -6.91 5.26
N SER A 35 5.92 -7.41 5.83
CA SER A 35 7.27 -7.07 5.36
C SER A 35 7.49 -7.45 3.89
N LYS A 36 7.00 -8.63 3.47
CA LYS A 36 7.07 -9.05 2.06
C LYS A 36 6.17 -8.22 1.14
N TRP A 37 5.04 -7.71 1.63
CA TRP A 37 4.20 -6.79 0.89
C TRP A 37 4.90 -5.44 0.68
N GLU A 38 5.49 -4.88 1.73
CA GLU A 38 6.20 -3.58 1.68
C GLU A 38 7.55 -3.62 0.93
N THR A 39 8.04 -4.81 0.60
CA THR A 39 9.28 -5.03 -0.17
C THR A 39 9.02 -5.62 -1.55
N ALA A 40 7.76 -5.65 -1.99
CA ALA A 40 7.32 -6.24 -3.26
C ALA A 40 7.72 -7.73 -3.45
N ALA A 41 8.14 -8.43 -2.39
CA ALA A 41 8.46 -9.84 -2.42
C ALA A 41 7.20 -10.71 -2.57
N SER A 42 6.07 -10.28 -2.00
CA SER A 42 4.75 -10.91 -2.19
C SER A 42 3.65 -9.88 -2.32
N TYR A 43 2.42 -10.33 -2.53
CA TYR A 43 1.23 -9.49 -2.56
C TYR A 43 0.23 -9.99 -1.53
N PRO A 44 -0.64 -9.13 -0.98
CA PRO A 44 -1.78 -9.61 -0.21
C PRO A 44 -2.72 -10.41 -1.11
N ASP A 45 -3.52 -11.28 -0.49
CA ASP A 45 -4.63 -11.91 -1.19
C ASP A 45 -5.62 -10.85 -1.68
N ILE A 46 -6.29 -11.16 -2.80
CA ILE A 46 -7.20 -10.22 -3.46
C ILE A 46 -8.31 -9.70 -2.53
N GLU A 47 -8.73 -10.51 -1.55
CA GLU A 47 -9.74 -10.16 -0.54
C GLU A 47 -9.24 -9.14 0.49
N LEU A 48 -7.93 -9.06 0.73
CA LEU A 48 -7.33 -8.09 1.66
C LEU A 48 -7.15 -6.72 1.01
N MET A 49 -6.99 -6.67 -0.31
CA MET A 49 -6.77 -5.43 -1.05
C MET A 49 -7.82 -4.33 -0.79
N PRO A 50 -9.14 -4.58 -0.91
CA PRO A 50 -10.14 -3.56 -0.59
C PRO A 50 -10.12 -3.17 0.88
N ARG A 51 -9.89 -4.14 1.79
CA ARG A 51 -9.83 -3.86 3.24
C ARG A 51 -8.63 -2.99 3.62
N ILE A 52 -7.48 -3.17 2.94
CA ILE A 52 -6.30 -2.31 3.11
C ILE A 52 -6.61 -0.89 2.63
N ALA A 53 -7.31 -0.75 1.50
CA ALA A 53 -7.73 0.54 0.99
C ALA A 53 -8.67 1.26 1.98
N ASP A 54 -9.67 0.54 2.50
CA ASP A 54 -10.61 1.03 3.51
C ASP A 54 -9.91 1.47 4.81
N LEU A 55 -8.96 0.68 5.31
CA LEU A 55 -8.20 0.99 6.53
C LEU A 55 -7.50 2.35 6.43
N PHE A 56 -6.95 2.66 5.26
CA PHE A 56 -6.21 3.91 5.04
C PHE A 56 -7.06 5.02 4.41
N GLY A 57 -8.35 4.78 4.17
CA GLY A 57 -9.26 5.77 3.59
C GLY A 57 -8.90 6.19 2.17
N VAL A 58 -8.29 5.29 1.39
CA VAL A 58 -7.93 5.52 -0.02
C VAL A 58 -8.76 4.61 -0.93
N SER A 59 -8.90 4.96 -2.20
CA SER A 59 -9.48 4.03 -3.17
C SER A 59 -8.51 2.89 -3.51
N LEU A 60 -9.05 1.75 -3.95
CA LEU A 60 -8.21 0.64 -4.43
C LEU A 60 -7.36 1.06 -5.64
N ASP A 61 -7.87 1.96 -6.50
CA ASP A 61 -7.10 2.50 -7.61
C ASP A 61 -5.89 3.30 -7.11
N GLU A 62 -6.08 4.21 -6.16
CA GLU A 62 -4.98 4.97 -5.53
C GLU A 62 -3.93 4.09 -4.86
N LEU A 63 -4.36 2.98 -4.25
CA LEU A 63 -3.47 2.01 -3.62
C LEU A 63 -2.61 1.26 -4.66
N LEU A 64 -3.09 1.13 -5.90
CA LEU A 64 -2.46 0.40 -7.00
C LEU A 64 -1.72 1.30 -8.01
N ARG A 65 -2.03 2.61 -8.01
CA ARG A 65 -1.59 3.58 -9.02
C ARG A 65 -0.07 3.72 -9.06
N ASP A 66 0.46 3.92 -10.26
CA ASP A 66 1.89 4.17 -10.47
C ASP A 66 2.22 5.64 -10.22
N VAL A 67 2.92 5.93 -9.12
CA VAL A 67 3.33 7.29 -8.74
C VAL A 67 4.33 7.90 -9.74
N LYS A 68 4.90 7.09 -10.65
CA LYS A 68 5.87 7.57 -11.65
C LYS A 68 5.26 8.46 -12.76
N ASN A 69 3.93 8.55 -12.87
CA ASN A 69 3.28 9.31 -13.96
C ASN A 69 2.76 10.70 -13.57
N GLU A 70 2.96 11.16 -12.33
CA GLU A 70 2.35 12.41 -11.85
C GLU A 70 3.23 13.66 -12.05
N LYS A 71 4.43 13.53 -12.64
CA LYS A 71 5.33 14.67 -12.87
C LYS A 71 5.30 15.27 -14.30
N ASN A 72 4.40 14.86 -15.17
CA ASN A 72 4.37 15.30 -16.58
C ASN A 72 3.11 16.07 -17.01
N ILE A 73 2.22 16.47 -16.09
CA ILE A 73 1.09 17.35 -16.42
C ILE A 73 1.13 18.58 -15.53
N GLU A 74 2.06 19.48 -15.82
CA GLU A 74 2.00 20.90 -15.44
C GLU A 74 3.17 21.65 -16.11
N ALA A 75 2.91 22.19 -17.31
CA ALA A 75 3.37 23.50 -17.80
C ALA A 75 3.15 23.61 -19.32
N GLY A 76 2.14 24.37 -19.72
CA GLY A 76 2.01 24.85 -21.10
C GLY A 76 0.58 25.06 -21.58
N GLU A 77 -0.18 25.91 -20.87
CA GLU A 77 -1.13 26.81 -21.57
C GLU A 77 -0.36 28.02 -22.08
#